data_AF-A0A0F9SDC4-F1
#
_entry.id   AF-A0A0F9SDC4-F1
#
_cell.length_a   1.000
_cell.length_b   1.000
_cell.length_c   1.000
_cell.angle_alpha   90.00
_cell.angle_beta   90.00
_cell.angle_gamma   90.00
#
_symmetry.space_group_name_H-M   'P 1'
#
loop_
_entity.id
_entity.type
_entity.pdbx_description
1 polymer ?
#
loop_
_entity_poly.entity_id
_entity_poly.type
_entity_poly.pdbx_seq_one_letter_code
_entity_poly.pdbx_strand_id
1 'polypeptide(L)'
;MALTVTLIEWNGSDTPGTNNGSAAANINLGSTDAIDLTPASYPVQVNARSYFKQMKFNFSGSMTQVDNVRVYKSAGAYKTEEAIEFSGSIVASTPDETDQSWASIDTSLPGSWNVVLSGGADGGTLLQDDQESTPGYTSGSRSHLTGFQLLTTSNTETGATNQKTISVTYDVQ
;
A
#
# COMPACT_ATOMS: atom_id res chain seq x y z
N MET A 1 0.05 -19.21 -14.48
CA MET A 1 0.34 -17.90 -15.11
C MET A 1 0.48 -16.91 -13.97
N ALA A 2 1.44 -15.99 -13.98
CA ALA A 2 1.54 -15.01 -12.89
C ALA A 2 0.39 -14.01 -12.98
N LEU A 3 -0.28 -13.73 -11.86
CA LEU A 3 -1.27 -12.66 -11.76
C LEU A 3 -0.60 -11.30 -11.92
N THR A 4 -1.37 -10.32 -12.37
CA THR A 4 -0.94 -8.92 -12.36
C THR A 4 -1.39 -8.28 -11.06
N VAL A 5 -0.45 -7.73 -10.30
CA VAL A 5 -0.73 -6.98 -9.07
C VAL A 5 -0.68 -5.50 -9.38
N THR A 6 -1.79 -4.79 -9.16
CA THR A 6 -1.87 -3.33 -9.28
C THR A 6 -2.18 -2.69 -7.93
N LEU A 7 -1.58 -1.53 -7.66
CA LEU A 7 -1.94 -0.71 -6.50
C LEU A 7 -3.17 0.11 -6.83
N ILE A 8 -4.19 0.04 -5.99
CA ILE A 8 -5.35 0.94 -6.06
C ILE A 8 -5.28 1.87 -4.87
N GLU A 9 -5.30 3.17 -5.12
CA GLU A 9 -5.21 4.24 -4.14
C GLU A 9 -6.57 4.92 -3.95
N TRP A 10 -6.87 5.29 -2.70
CA TRP A 10 -7.98 6.15 -2.31
C TRP A 10 -7.46 7.36 -1.53
N ASN A 11 -8.12 8.49 -1.71
CA ASN A 11 -7.81 9.73 -1.00
C ASN A 11 -9.08 10.33 -0.36
N GLY A 12 -8.87 11.31 0.51
CA GLY A 12 -9.87 12.04 1.25
C GLY A 12 -10.74 11.13 2.11
N SER A 13 -12.04 11.38 2.07
CA SER A 13 -13.05 10.57 2.75
C SER A 13 -13.57 9.43 1.87
N ASP A 14 -12.89 9.08 0.77
CA ASP A 14 -13.38 8.05 -0.14
C ASP A 14 -13.55 6.72 0.59
N THR A 15 -14.63 6.00 0.26
CA THR A 15 -14.88 4.67 0.82
C THR A 15 -14.14 3.62 0.00
N PRO A 16 -13.11 2.95 0.57
CA PRO A 16 -12.27 2.03 -0.20
C PRO A 16 -13.02 0.75 -0.56
N GLY A 17 -12.99 0.38 -1.84
CA GLY A 17 -13.80 -0.72 -2.40
C GLY A 17 -14.99 -0.27 -3.25
N THR A 18 -15.17 1.03 -3.47
CA THR A 18 -16.06 1.58 -4.52
C THR A 18 -15.32 1.74 -5.86
N ASN A 19 -16.06 2.10 -6.91
CA ASN A 19 -15.51 2.39 -8.25
C ASN A 19 -14.62 3.65 -8.31
N ASN A 20 -14.42 4.36 -7.21
CA ASN A 20 -13.73 5.65 -7.15
C ASN A 20 -12.22 5.54 -6.87
N GLY A 21 -11.70 4.33 -6.62
CA GLY A 21 -10.26 4.12 -6.48
C GLY A 21 -9.52 4.39 -7.80
N SER A 22 -8.25 4.75 -7.72
CA SER A 22 -7.41 4.99 -8.89
C SER A 22 -6.20 4.07 -8.90
N ALA A 23 -5.85 3.53 -10.08
CA ALA A 23 -4.62 2.75 -10.23
C ALA A 23 -3.41 3.67 -10.06
N ALA A 24 -2.53 3.33 -9.11
CA ALA A 24 -1.31 4.08 -8.82
C ALA A 24 -0.09 3.34 -9.38
N ALA A 25 0.82 4.09 -10.01
CA ALA A 25 2.07 3.53 -10.53
C ALA A 25 3.13 3.36 -9.42
N ASN A 26 3.09 4.22 -8.39
CA ASN A 26 4.03 4.23 -7.28
C ASN A 26 3.30 4.55 -5.96
N ILE A 27 3.94 4.21 -4.84
CA ILE A 27 3.50 4.65 -3.52
C ILE A 27 4.17 6.00 -3.24
N ASN A 28 3.51 7.09 -3.63
CA ASN A 28 4.03 8.44 -3.46
C ASN A 28 3.58 9.03 -2.11
N LEU A 29 4.53 9.20 -1.18
CA LEU A 29 4.28 9.77 0.15
C LEU A 29 4.66 11.25 0.17
N GLY A 30 3.78 12.12 0.70
CA GLY A 30 3.94 13.57 0.63
C GLY A 30 3.19 14.32 1.74
N SER A 31 3.31 15.65 1.75
CA SER A 31 2.67 16.56 2.72
C SER A 31 1.22 16.94 2.39
N THR A 32 0.59 16.21 1.47
CA THR A 32 -0.83 16.38 1.16
C THR A 32 -1.42 15.02 0.81
N ASP A 33 -2.73 14.94 0.95
CA ASP A 33 -3.48 13.83 0.43
C ASP A 33 -3.98 14.11 -1.00
N ALA A 34 -3.32 13.48 -1.98
CA ALA A 34 -3.67 13.55 -3.39
C ALA A 34 -3.25 12.26 -4.10
N ILE A 35 -4.12 11.74 -4.97
CA ILE A 35 -3.84 10.57 -5.82
C ILE A 35 -2.61 10.84 -6.68
N ASP A 36 -1.70 9.87 -6.76
CA ASP A 36 -0.49 9.93 -7.60
C ASP A 36 0.29 11.25 -7.43
N LEU A 37 0.35 11.75 -6.18
CA LEU A 37 1.07 12.98 -5.88
C LEU A 37 2.51 12.89 -6.36
N THR A 38 3.08 14.03 -6.75
CA THR A 38 4.50 14.13 -7.05
C THR A 38 5.25 14.61 -5.80
N PRO A 39 6.12 13.79 -5.17
CA PRO A 39 6.76 14.16 -3.90
C PRO A 39 7.58 15.45 -3.98
N ALA A 40 8.14 15.77 -5.16
CA ALA A 40 8.86 17.03 -5.37
C ALA A 40 7.98 18.28 -5.22
N SER A 41 6.68 18.17 -5.54
CA SER A 41 5.70 19.26 -5.43
C SER A 41 5.05 19.32 -4.05
N TYR A 42 5.08 18.22 -3.29
CA TYR A 42 4.49 18.09 -1.96
C TYR A 42 5.50 17.48 -0.98
N PRO A 43 6.62 18.16 -0.71
CA PRO A 43 7.68 17.63 0.14
C PRO A 43 7.20 17.52 1.58
N VAL A 44 7.57 16.44 2.25
CA VAL A 44 7.37 16.28 3.70
C VAL A 44 8.42 17.10 4.43
N GLN A 45 8.00 17.93 5.39
CA GLN A 45 8.92 18.69 6.21
C GLN A 45 9.82 17.73 7.02
N VAL A 46 11.07 18.13 7.28
CA VAL A 46 11.97 17.41 8.18
C VAL A 46 11.36 17.28 9.58
N ASN A 47 11.51 16.10 10.19
CA ASN A 47 10.92 15.74 11.50
C ASN A 47 9.37 15.77 11.48
N ALA A 48 8.78 15.48 10.33
CA ALA A 48 7.33 15.36 10.16
C ALA A 48 6.97 14.03 9.49
N ARG A 49 5.68 13.70 9.53
CA ARG A 49 5.14 12.53 8.86
C ARG A 49 4.48 12.96 7.55
N SER A 50 4.45 12.06 6.58
CA SER A 50 3.59 12.25 5.41
C SER A 50 2.12 12.09 5.80
N TYR A 51 1.22 12.60 4.97
CA TYR A 51 -0.13 12.06 4.92
C TYR A 51 -0.03 10.55 4.63
N PHE A 52 -0.75 9.72 5.37
CA PHE A 52 -0.75 8.28 5.07
C PHE A 52 -1.51 7.98 3.78
N LYS A 53 -1.12 6.93 3.07
CA LYS A 53 -1.79 6.44 1.87
C LYS A 53 -2.64 5.24 2.20
N GLN A 54 -3.89 5.27 1.72
CA GLN A 54 -4.82 4.14 1.82
C GLN A 54 -4.88 3.42 0.49
N MET A 55 -4.48 2.15 0.48
CA MET A 55 -4.34 1.38 -0.75
C MET A 55 -4.82 -0.05 -0.61
N LYS A 56 -5.17 -0.68 -1.73
CA LYS A 56 -5.40 -2.13 -1.83
C LYS A 56 -4.51 -2.71 -2.91
N PHE A 57 -4.05 -3.93 -2.69
CA PHE A 57 -3.44 -4.74 -3.74
C PHE A 57 -4.56 -5.41 -4.53
N ASN A 58 -4.62 -5.14 -5.83
CA ASN A 58 -5.58 -5.73 -6.75
C ASN A 58 -4.89 -6.81 -7.59
N PHE A 59 -5.38 -8.04 -7.47
CA PHE A 59 -4.87 -9.22 -8.16
C PHE A 59 -5.79 -9.51 -9.34
N SER A 60 -5.25 -9.32 -10.55
CA SER A 60 -5.99 -9.47 -11.80
C SER A 60 -5.40 -10.59 -12.66
N GLY A 61 -6.28 -11.33 -13.34
CA GLY A 61 -5.96 -12.54 -14.10
C GLY A 61 -6.81 -13.73 -13.64
N SER A 62 -6.50 -14.92 -14.18
CA SER A 62 -7.17 -16.16 -13.80
C SER A 62 -6.44 -16.83 -12.64
N MET A 63 -7.16 -17.10 -11.57
CA MET A 63 -6.69 -17.83 -10.38
C MET A 63 -7.83 -18.69 -9.84
N THR A 64 -7.50 -19.70 -9.04
CA THR A 64 -8.47 -20.30 -8.12
C THR A 64 -8.43 -19.56 -6.79
N GLN A 65 -7.21 -19.27 -6.32
CA GLN A 65 -6.96 -18.67 -5.02
C GLN A 65 -5.67 -17.87 -4.99
N VAL A 66 -5.66 -16.79 -4.22
CA VAL A 66 -4.47 -16.09 -3.72
C VAL A 66 -4.47 -16.12 -2.20
N ASP A 67 -3.34 -16.44 -1.60
CA ASP A 67 -3.13 -16.36 -0.16
C ASP A 67 -1.68 -15.97 0.17
N ASN A 68 -1.36 -15.91 1.46
CA ASN A 68 -0.03 -15.60 1.97
C ASN A 68 0.59 -14.29 1.42
N VAL A 69 -0.23 -13.25 1.24
CA VAL A 69 0.25 -11.96 0.73
C VAL A 69 1.18 -11.30 1.76
N ARG A 70 2.38 -10.97 1.30
CA ARG A 70 3.46 -10.38 2.09
C ARG A 70 4.02 -9.16 1.39
N VAL A 71 4.25 -8.11 2.16
CA VAL A 71 4.74 -6.81 1.69
C VAL A 71 5.98 -6.45 2.47
N TYR A 72 7.05 -6.06 1.77
CA TYR A 72 8.30 -5.66 2.39
C TYR A 72 9.10 -4.72 1.51
N LYS A 73 10.00 -3.94 2.11
CA LYS A 73 10.90 -3.03 1.42
C LYS A 73 12.16 -3.78 0.95
N SER A 74 12.10 -4.33 -0.25
CA SER A 74 13.13 -5.21 -0.82
C SER A 74 14.41 -4.51 -1.29
N ALA A 75 14.36 -3.22 -1.65
CA ALA A 75 15.54 -2.47 -2.11
C ALA A 75 15.50 -0.98 -1.75
N GLY A 76 16.62 -0.28 -1.97
CA GLY A 76 16.89 1.06 -1.45
C GLY A 76 17.36 1.02 0.01
N ALA A 77 18.36 1.81 0.38
CA ALA A 77 18.81 1.87 1.78
C ALA A 77 18.02 2.93 2.53
N TYR A 78 17.50 2.64 3.72
CA TYR A 78 17.06 3.70 4.62
C TYR A 78 18.25 4.58 5.00
N LYS A 79 18.01 5.88 5.13
CA LYS A 79 18.92 6.76 5.84
C LYS A 79 18.70 6.60 7.34
N THR A 80 19.64 7.09 8.13
CA THR A 80 19.57 7.01 9.59
C THR A 80 18.23 7.54 10.09
N GLU A 81 17.52 6.74 10.89
CA GLU A 81 16.22 7.05 11.51
C GLU A 81 15.04 7.25 10.53
N GLU A 82 15.23 7.03 9.23
CA GLU A 82 14.12 7.01 8.27
C GLU A 82 13.33 5.69 8.40
N ALA A 83 12.01 5.77 8.38
CA ALA A 83 11.14 4.60 8.34
C ALA A 83 9.94 4.82 7.41
N ILE A 84 9.61 3.80 6.61
CA ILE A 84 8.27 3.69 6.03
C ILE A 84 7.49 2.77 6.96
N GLU A 85 6.37 3.26 7.44
CA GLU A 85 5.44 2.51 8.27
C GLU A 85 4.39 1.86 7.39
N PHE A 86 3.96 0.66 7.80
CA PHE A 86 3.03 -0.14 7.03
C PHE A 86 2.03 -0.87 7.93
N SER A 87 0.78 -0.90 7.50
CA SER A 87 -0.24 -1.81 8.04
C SER A 87 -0.96 -2.50 6.90
N GLY A 88 -1.05 -3.82 6.96
CA GLY A 88 -1.80 -4.63 6.01
C GLY A 88 -3.30 -4.71 6.26
N SER A 89 -3.80 -3.98 7.27
CA SER A 89 -5.22 -3.88 7.59
C SER A 89 -5.49 -2.58 8.34
N ILE A 90 -6.11 -1.63 7.67
CA ILE A 90 -6.52 -0.36 8.28
C ILE A 90 -8.02 -0.12 8.09
N VAL A 91 -8.61 0.66 9.00
CA VAL A 91 -9.97 1.16 8.83
C VAL A 91 -9.92 2.40 7.96
N ALA A 92 -10.84 2.51 7.01
CA ALA A 92 -10.97 3.69 6.16
C ALA A 92 -11.15 4.95 7.01
N SER A 93 -10.32 5.95 6.76
CA SER A 93 -10.34 7.24 7.46
C SER A 93 -9.78 8.33 6.56
N THR A 94 -9.99 9.60 6.90
CA THR A 94 -9.36 10.70 6.15
C THR A 94 -7.85 10.66 6.38
N PRO A 95 -7.02 10.60 5.32
CA PRO A 95 -5.57 10.71 5.45
C PRO A 95 -5.15 11.96 6.21
N ASP A 96 -4.19 11.80 7.12
CA ASP A 96 -3.54 12.88 7.84
C ASP A 96 -2.08 12.55 8.18
N GLU A 97 -1.37 13.52 8.78
CA GLU A 97 0.03 13.40 9.20
C GLU A 97 0.18 12.89 10.64
N THR A 98 -0.91 12.47 11.28
CA THR A 98 -0.83 11.97 12.66
C THR A 98 -0.16 10.60 12.69
N ASP A 99 0.47 10.29 13.82
CA ASP A 99 1.10 9.00 14.05
C ASP A 99 0.04 7.90 14.10
N GLN A 100 0.06 7.00 13.12
CA GLN A 100 -0.88 5.89 13.04
C GLN A 100 -0.51 4.71 13.94
N SER A 101 0.62 4.80 14.66
CA SER A 101 1.18 3.73 15.51
C SER A 101 1.45 2.43 14.74
N TRP A 102 1.70 2.53 13.44
CA TRP A 102 2.06 1.39 12.60
C TRP A 102 3.54 1.04 12.77
N ALA A 103 3.85 -0.24 12.66
CA ALA A 103 5.24 -0.68 12.66
C ALA A 103 5.95 -0.23 11.38
N SER A 104 7.27 -0.10 11.44
CA SER A 104 8.08 0.01 10.23
C SER A 104 7.89 -1.23 9.37
N ILE A 105 7.77 -1.03 8.06
CA ILE A 105 7.70 -2.12 7.09
C ILE A 105 8.94 -3.02 7.20
N ASP A 106 8.72 -4.33 7.06
CA ASP A 106 9.83 -5.28 7.02
C ASP A 106 10.82 -4.93 5.91
N THR A 107 12.12 -5.05 6.20
CA THR A 107 13.20 -4.81 5.23
C THR A 107 13.70 -6.09 4.55
N SER A 108 13.04 -7.20 4.85
CA SER A 108 13.27 -8.53 4.26
C SER A 108 11.94 -9.26 4.13
N LEU A 109 11.90 -10.37 3.39
CA LEU A 109 10.68 -11.14 3.20
C LEU A 109 10.14 -11.60 4.57
N PRO A 110 8.89 -11.22 4.93
CA PRO A 110 8.29 -11.62 6.20
C PRO A 110 8.09 -13.14 6.29
N GLY A 111 8.24 -13.69 7.49
CA GLY A 111 8.06 -15.14 7.74
C GLY A 111 6.60 -15.60 7.61
N SER A 112 5.65 -14.70 7.85
CA SER A 112 4.20 -14.90 7.72
C SER A 112 3.58 -13.83 6.84
N TRP A 113 2.35 -14.04 6.40
CA TRP A 113 1.56 -12.98 5.75
C TRP A 113 1.44 -11.76 6.67
N ASN A 114 1.44 -10.58 6.06
CA ASN A 114 1.28 -9.30 6.76
C ASN A 114 0.27 -8.38 6.05
N VAL A 115 -0.52 -8.93 5.12
CA VAL A 115 -1.66 -8.30 4.46
C VAL A 115 -2.90 -9.14 4.73
N VAL A 116 -3.95 -8.51 5.26
CA VAL A 116 -5.25 -9.18 5.43
C VAL A 116 -5.94 -9.26 4.08
N LEU A 117 -6.58 -10.39 3.79
CA LEU A 117 -7.32 -10.61 2.56
C LEU A 117 -8.81 -10.62 2.85
N SER A 118 -9.61 -10.08 1.93
CA SER A 118 -11.04 -9.90 2.15
C SER A 118 -11.88 -11.11 1.71
N GLY A 119 -11.25 -12.19 1.23
CA GLY A 119 -11.91 -13.34 0.62
C GLY A 119 -11.94 -14.59 1.51
N GLY A 120 -13.06 -15.30 1.46
CA GLY A 120 -13.31 -16.53 2.22
C GLY A 120 -13.78 -16.30 3.66
N ALA A 121 -14.31 -17.36 4.29
CA ALA A 121 -14.92 -17.31 5.62
C ALA A 121 -13.97 -16.90 6.76
N ASP A 122 -12.65 -16.95 6.53
CA ASP A 122 -11.61 -16.74 7.54
C ASP A 122 -10.68 -15.53 7.26
N GLY A 123 -10.92 -14.74 6.21
CA GLY A 123 -10.13 -13.51 5.92
C GLY A 123 -8.66 -13.74 5.53
N GLY A 124 -8.31 -14.96 5.11
CA GLY A 124 -6.94 -15.35 4.77
C GLY A 124 -6.67 -15.57 3.28
N THR A 125 -7.68 -15.42 2.41
CA THR A 125 -7.61 -15.85 1.01
C THR A 125 -8.30 -14.84 0.08
N LEU A 126 -8.06 -14.91 -1.23
CA LEU A 126 -8.88 -14.29 -2.26
C LEU A 126 -9.22 -15.35 -3.29
N LEU A 127 -10.50 -15.47 -3.63
CA LEU A 127 -10.99 -16.40 -4.62
C LEU A 127 -11.31 -15.67 -5.92
N GLN A 128 -11.47 -16.44 -7.00
CA GLN A 128 -11.93 -15.93 -8.29
C GLN A 128 -13.31 -15.26 -8.19
N ASP A 129 -14.19 -15.78 -7.34
CA ASP A 129 -15.53 -15.24 -7.13
C ASP A 129 -15.53 -13.89 -6.38
N ASP A 130 -14.41 -13.53 -5.74
CA ASP A 130 -14.23 -12.22 -5.10
C ASP A 130 -13.84 -11.12 -6.12
N GLN A 131 -13.65 -11.48 -7.40
CA GLN A 131 -13.25 -10.52 -8.42
C GLN A 131 -14.36 -9.50 -8.70
N GLU A 132 -14.01 -8.22 -8.57
CA GLU A 132 -14.87 -7.15 -9.07
C GLU A 132 -14.74 -7.03 -10.58
N SER A 133 -15.84 -7.23 -11.29
CA SER A 133 -15.84 -7.31 -12.76
C SER A 133 -15.92 -5.94 -13.45
N THR A 134 -16.46 -4.91 -12.80
CA THR A 134 -16.62 -3.56 -13.39
C THR A 134 -16.14 -2.41 -12.48
N PRO A 135 -14.88 -2.39 -12.00
CA PRO A 135 -14.36 -1.22 -11.30
C PRO A 135 -14.04 -0.07 -12.27
N GLY A 136 -13.79 1.13 -11.74
CA GLY A 136 -13.24 2.26 -12.50
C GLY A 136 -11.76 2.07 -12.94
N TYR A 137 -11.20 0.89 -12.69
CA TYR A 137 -9.82 0.45 -12.93
C TYR A 137 -9.82 -1.01 -13.39
N THR A 138 -8.67 -1.70 -13.38
CA THR A 138 -8.56 -3.10 -13.81
C THR A 138 -9.32 -4.06 -12.87
N SER A 139 -10.22 -4.87 -13.43
CA SER A 139 -10.96 -5.93 -12.71
C SER A 139 -10.03 -6.90 -11.98
N GLY A 140 -10.41 -7.34 -10.78
CA GLY A 140 -9.59 -8.24 -9.96
C GLY A 140 -10.13 -8.44 -8.53
N SER A 141 -9.49 -9.35 -7.79
CA SER A 141 -9.77 -9.57 -6.36
C SER A 141 -8.82 -8.71 -5.53
N ARG A 142 -9.28 -8.19 -4.40
CA ARG A 142 -8.55 -7.15 -3.66
C ARG A 142 -8.29 -7.51 -2.21
N SER A 143 -7.11 -7.17 -1.73
CA SER A 143 -6.77 -7.24 -0.30
C SER A 143 -7.71 -6.38 0.55
N HIS A 144 -7.59 -6.51 1.87
CA HIS A 144 -8.09 -5.48 2.78
C HIS A 144 -7.36 -4.15 2.52
N LEU A 145 -7.92 -3.06 3.05
CA LEU A 145 -7.28 -1.75 2.98
C LEU A 145 -5.95 -1.77 3.75
N THR A 146 -4.92 -1.25 3.12
CA THR A 146 -3.55 -1.16 3.64
C THR A 146 -3.14 0.30 3.78
N GLY A 147 -2.24 0.56 4.73
CA GLY A 147 -1.74 1.89 5.05
C GLY A 147 -0.24 1.98 4.85
N PHE A 148 0.23 3.08 4.25
CA PHE A 148 1.65 3.44 4.21
C PHE A 148 1.84 4.87 4.70
N GLN A 149 2.84 5.10 5.55
CA GLN A 149 3.22 6.44 5.99
C GLN A 149 4.74 6.58 6.03
N LEU A 150 5.27 7.77 5.71
CA LEU A 150 6.68 8.07 5.85
C LEU A 150 6.89 8.88 7.12
N LEU A 151 7.87 8.50 7.93
CA LEU A 151 8.44 9.36 8.96
C LEU A 151 9.76 9.93 8.44
N THR A 152 9.84 11.26 8.36
CA THR A 152 11.11 11.95 8.06
C THR A 152 11.79 12.41 9.35
N THR A 153 13.11 12.51 9.28
CA THR A 153 13.99 12.94 10.37
C THR A 153 15.00 13.97 9.86
N SER A 154 15.78 14.57 10.75
CA SER A 154 16.88 15.48 10.40
C SER A 154 17.93 14.87 9.47
N ASN A 155 17.97 13.53 9.37
CA ASN A 155 18.91 12.78 8.55
C ASN A 155 18.30 12.35 7.19
N THR A 156 17.03 12.68 6.93
CA THR A 156 16.35 12.35 5.68
C THR A 156 16.87 13.27 4.55
N GLU A 157 17.28 12.67 3.42
CA GLU A 157 17.78 13.42 2.27
C GLU A 157 16.70 14.32 1.68
N THR A 158 17.09 15.54 1.30
CA THR A 158 16.19 16.50 0.64
C THR A 158 15.98 16.14 -0.82
N GLY A 159 14.74 16.25 -1.29
CA GLY A 159 14.38 16.09 -2.71
C GLY A 159 13.81 14.70 -3.05
N ALA A 160 13.36 14.53 -4.29
CA ALA A 160 12.71 13.31 -4.78
C ALA A 160 13.69 12.17 -5.12
N THR A 161 14.91 12.19 -4.57
CA THR A 161 15.95 11.20 -4.84
C THR A 161 15.82 9.96 -3.96
N ASN A 162 15.00 10.03 -2.91
CA ASN A 162 14.86 8.97 -1.94
C ASN A 162 13.83 7.91 -2.37
N GLN A 163 14.24 7.01 -3.26
CA GLN A 163 13.42 5.93 -3.80
C GLN A 163 13.71 4.60 -3.09
N LYS A 164 12.66 3.88 -2.71
CA LYS A 164 12.74 2.51 -2.22
C LYS A 164 11.94 1.58 -3.13
N THR A 165 12.27 0.30 -3.11
CA THR A 165 11.46 -0.73 -3.77
C THR A 165 10.65 -1.47 -2.72
N ILE A 166 9.33 -1.48 -2.90
CA ILE A 166 8.40 -2.32 -2.15
C ILE A 166 8.08 -3.54 -3.01
N SER A 167 8.21 -4.73 -2.43
CA SER A 167 7.87 -5.99 -3.07
C SER A 167 6.63 -6.59 -2.42
N VAL A 168 5.78 -7.16 -3.27
CA VAL A 168 4.63 -7.95 -2.88
C VAL A 168 4.87 -9.39 -3.34
N THR A 169 4.81 -10.33 -2.41
CA THR A 169 4.87 -11.77 -2.72
C THR A 169 3.59 -12.43 -2.23
N TYR A 170 3.17 -13.47 -2.92
CA TYR A 170 1.91 -14.16 -2.68
C TYR A 170 2.01 -15.57 -3.22
N ASP A 171 1.18 -16.45 -2.67
CA ASP A 171 1.00 -17.80 -3.19
C ASP A 171 -0.25 -17.81 -4.07
N VAL A 172 -0.22 -18.58 -5.16
CA VAL A 172 -1.34 -18.69 -6.12
C VAL A 172 -1.61 -20.16 -6.44
N GLN A 173 -2.90 -20.51 -6.47
CA GLN A 173 -3.40 -21.81 -6.93
C GLN A 173 -4.38 -21.63 -8.08
#